data_AF-A0A8H5YGZ9-F1
#
_entry.id   AF-A0A8H5YGZ9-F1
#
_cell.length_a   1.000
_cell.length_b   1.000
_cell.length_c   1.000
_cell.angle_alpha   90.00
_cell.angle_beta   90.00
_cell.angle_gamma   90.00
#
_symmetry.space_group_name_H-M   'P 1'
#
loop_
_entity.id
_entity.type
_entity.pdbx_description
1 polymer ?
#
loop_
_entity_poly.entity_id
_entity_poly.type
_entity_poly.pdbx_seq_one_letter_code
_entity_poly.pdbx_strand_id
1 'polypeptide(L)'
;MMGKQVLTESTAAIQPTIPTQTTIPTRGPKPKPTFPVADPPPEWSTYPIEKKMQWLNTHGLKSDSTVNLGDCYRCGVKLRQMFSVVVEPIFDIRAQINAHCPHSQIQEDVEVFITALNEGVNDLSFFIYRNVYDLLQNGQFQDEAQAITPVPIPELPTVGGDGSPQPIESNEPFGTEPFCVLVEILDLLVDNWPWLSDLRPGKKVSWEKLIQEVIITGQAFFTEYGLPENSPETSDHEDDNT
;
A
#
# COMPACT_ATOMS: atom_id res chain seq x y z
N MET A 1 -83.90 39.78 32.14
CA MET A 1 -82.93 40.72 32.74
C MET A 1 -81.60 40.00 32.93
N MET A 2 -80.51 40.72 32.71
CA MET A 2 -79.10 40.39 32.97
C MET A 2 -78.91 39.75 34.37
N GLY A 3 -77.89 38.95 34.69
CA GLY A 3 -76.48 39.10 34.32
C GLY A 3 -75.60 37.96 34.87
N LYS A 4 -74.32 38.03 34.46
CA LYS A 4 -73.25 37.04 34.52
C LYS A 4 -72.61 36.80 35.90
N GLN A 5 -72.09 35.57 36.05
CA GLN A 5 -70.82 35.05 36.61
C GLN A 5 -70.13 35.72 37.82
N VAL A 6 -69.56 34.86 38.69
CA VAL A 6 -68.12 34.65 39.05
C VAL A 6 -68.10 33.54 40.15
N LEU A 7 -67.59 32.32 39.91
CA LEU A 7 -66.22 31.75 40.01
C LEU A 7 -65.69 31.49 41.44
N THR A 8 -65.45 30.21 41.78
CA THR A 8 -64.33 29.67 42.60
C THR A 8 -64.38 28.13 42.53
N GLU A 9 -63.44 27.50 41.84
CA GLU A 9 -62.22 26.82 42.35
C GLU A 9 -62.45 25.36 42.75
N SER A 10 -61.74 24.45 42.07
CA SER A 10 -61.44 23.11 42.59
C SER A 10 -60.07 22.67 42.10
N THR A 11 -59.23 22.35 43.08
CA THR A 11 -57.84 21.91 43.00
C THR A 11 -57.77 20.54 42.30
N ALA A 12 -56.86 20.39 41.33
CA ALA A 12 -56.55 19.10 40.71
C ALA A 12 -55.10 18.68 41.04
N ALA A 13 -54.95 17.42 41.39
CA ALA A 13 -53.72 16.79 41.86
C ALA A 13 -52.63 16.70 40.79
N ILE A 14 -51.38 16.89 41.21
CA ILE A 14 -50.16 16.84 40.40
C ILE A 14 -49.75 15.37 40.25
N GLN A 15 -49.70 14.84 39.02
CA GLN A 15 -49.00 13.59 38.69
C GLN A 15 -47.53 13.89 38.32
N PRO A 16 -46.55 13.05 38.69
CA PRO A 16 -45.17 13.23 38.25
C PRO A 16 -45.03 12.79 36.79
N THR A 17 -44.55 13.70 35.95
CA THR A 17 -44.16 13.44 34.56
C THR A 17 -42.91 12.56 34.53
N ILE A 18 -43.02 11.39 33.87
CA ILE A 18 -41.87 10.55 33.51
C ILE A 18 -40.99 11.36 32.55
N PRO A 19 -39.67 11.50 32.79
CA PRO A 19 -38.80 12.20 31.85
C PRO A 19 -38.74 11.39 30.55
N THR A 20 -39.18 12.01 29.46
CA THR A 20 -38.97 11.51 28.10
C THR A 20 -37.48 11.35 27.87
N GLN A 21 -36.99 10.11 27.82
CA GLN A 21 -35.66 9.82 27.31
C GLN A 21 -35.61 10.24 25.84
N THR A 22 -34.98 11.37 25.57
CA THR A 22 -34.48 11.69 24.24
C THR A 22 -33.36 10.69 23.95
N THR A 23 -33.68 9.61 23.26
CA THR A 23 -32.66 8.79 22.60
C THR A 23 -31.99 9.66 21.55
N ILE A 24 -30.79 10.15 21.88
CA ILE A 24 -29.85 10.63 20.87
C ILE A 24 -29.65 9.43 19.94
N PRO A 25 -29.93 9.52 18.64
CA PRO A 25 -29.59 8.45 17.73
C PRO A 25 -28.07 8.33 17.78
N THR A 26 -27.59 7.26 18.43
CA THR A 26 -26.20 6.84 18.34
C THR A 26 -25.93 6.70 16.85
N ARG A 27 -25.15 7.62 16.28
CA ARG A 27 -24.67 7.50 14.91
C ARG A 27 -23.94 6.17 14.84
N GLY A 28 -24.60 5.16 14.31
CA GLY A 28 -23.92 3.96 13.83
C GLY A 28 -22.81 4.40 12.86
N PRO A 29 -21.81 3.53 12.60
CA PRO A 29 -20.79 3.82 11.61
C PRO A 29 -21.49 4.33 10.34
N LYS A 30 -21.10 5.52 9.87
CA LYS A 30 -21.64 6.07 8.62
C LYS A 30 -21.46 4.99 7.55
N PRO A 31 -22.51 4.67 6.76
CA PRO A 31 -22.37 3.75 5.64
C PRO A 31 -21.17 4.19 4.78
N LYS A 32 -20.29 3.26 4.42
CA LYS A 32 -19.22 3.57 3.48
C LYS A 32 -19.85 4.15 2.19
N PRO A 33 -19.26 5.19 1.59
CA PRO A 33 -19.70 5.66 0.29
C PRO A 33 -19.76 4.50 -0.71
N THR A 34 -20.86 4.40 -1.45
CA THR A 34 -21.02 3.43 -2.54
C THR A 34 -20.96 4.18 -3.86
N PHE A 35 -20.30 3.58 -4.84
CA PHE A 35 -20.20 4.10 -6.20
C PHE A 35 -21.13 3.31 -7.12
N PRO A 36 -21.74 3.94 -8.14
CA PRO A 36 -22.49 3.23 -9.15
C PRO A 36 -21.60 2.21 -9.87
N VAL A 37 -22.15 1.02 -10.09
CA VAL A 37 -21.50 -0.06 -10.85
C VAL A 37 -22.15 -0.09 -12.23
N ALA A 38 -21.34 0.05 -13.28
CA ALA A 38 -21.81 0.01 -14.66
C ALA A 38 -20.71 -0.53 -15.58
N ASP A 39 -21.13 -1.09 -16.72
CA ASP A 39 -20.20 -1.39 -17.82
C ASP A 39 -19.65 -0.08 -18.42
N PRO A 40 -18.42 -0.12 -18.97
CA PRO A 40 -17.86 1.02 -19.69
C PRO A 40 -18.75 1.41 -20.90
N PRO A 41 -18.81 2.71 -21.26
CA PRO A 41 -19.50 3.16 -22.46
C PRO A 41 -19.04 2.43 -23.73
N PRO A 42 -19.92 2.18 -24.73
CA PRO A 42 -19.57 1.48 -25.96
C PRO A 42 -18.38 2.08 -26.72
N GLU A 43 -18.21 3.40 -26.65
CA GLU A 43 -17.14 4.14 -27.31
C GLU A 43 -15.88 4.32 -26.45
N TRP A 44 -15.74 3.58 -25.33
CA TRP A 44 -14.64 3.72 -24.36
C TRP A 44 -13.24 3.73 -24.98
N SER A 45 -13.00 2.89 -25.97
CA SER A 45 -11.70 2.79 -26.68
C SER A 45 -11.29 4.09 -27.37
N THR A 46 -12.26 4.97 -27.66
CA THR A 46 -12.03 6.28 -28.29
C THR A 46 -11.87 7.41 -27.29
N TYR A 47 -12.12 7.18 -26.00
CA TYR A 47 -12.04 8.24 -24.99
C TYR A 47 -10.58 8.62 -24.72
N PRO A 48 -10.29 9.93 -24.62
CA PRO A 48 -8.99 10.38 -24.10
C PRO A 48 -8.84 9.99 -22.62
N ILE A 49 -7.60 9.91 -22.14
CA ILE A 49 -7.26 9.46 -20.78
C ILE A 49 -8.03 10.26 -19.73
N GLU A 50 -8.15 11.58 -19.89
CA GLU A 50 -8.84 12.46 -18.95
C GLU A 50 -10.31 12.07 -18.80
N LYS A 51 -10.98 11.75 -19.92
CA LYS A 51 -12.38 11.35 -19.94
C LYS A 51 -12.56 9.96 -19.32
N LYS A 52 -11.62 9.03 -19.58
CA LYS A 52 -11.58 7.72 -18.92
C LYS A 52 -11.45 7.87 -17.40
N MET A 53 -10.52 8.71 -16.95
CA MET A 53 -10.31 8.98 -15.52
C MET A 53 -11.53 9.63 -14.85
N GLN A 54 -12.18 10.59 -15.49
CA GLN A 54 -13.43 11.18 -14.98
C GLN A 54 -14.52 10.13 -14.76
N TRP A 55 -14.63 9.16 -15.68
CA TRP A 55 -15.58 8.07 -15.54
C TRP A 55 -15.18 7.12 -14.40
N LEU A 56 -13.92 6.66 -14.36
CA LEU A 56 -13.42 5.76 -13.29
C LEU A 56 -13.60 6.37 -11.89
N ASN A 57 -13.41 7.69 -11.76
CA ASN A 57 -13.58 8.41 -10.49
C ASN A 57 -15.02 8.41 -9.96
N THR A 58 -16.00 8.07 -10.79
CA THR A 58 -17.41 8.07 -10.39
C THR A 58 -17.99 6.66 -10.30
N HIS A 59 -17.24 5.61 -10.60
CA HIS A 59 -17.74 4.23 -10.67
C HIS A 59 -17.04 3.28 -9.69
N GLY A 60 -17.80 2.28 -9.27
CA GLY A 60 -17.36 1.23 -8.35
C GLY A 60 -16.90 -0.04 -9.06
N LEU A 61 -16.09 -0.83 -8.36
CA LEU A 61 -15.76 -2.20 -8.75
C LEU A 61 -17.03 -3.08 -8.72
N LYS A 62 -17.22 -3.99 -9.68
CA LYS A 62 -18.47 -4.78 -9.74
C LYS A 62 -18.58 -5.77 -8.58
N SER A 63 -17.47 -6.38 -8.18
CA SER A 63 -17.40 -7.26 -7.01
C SER A 63 -17.56 -6.52 -5.67
N ASP A 64 -17.24 -5.22 -5.59
CA ASP A 64 -17.40 -4.39 -4.40
C ASP A 64 -17.68 -2.91 -4.75
N SER A 65 -18.94 -2.51 -4.69
CA SER A 65 -19.38 -1.12 -4.96
C SER A 65 -18.85 -0.07 -3.99
N THR A 66 -18.20 -0.46 -2.87
CA THR A 66 -17.55 0.48 -1.95
C THR A 66 -16.14 0.87 -2.38
N VAL A 67 -15.59 0.17 -3.37
CA VAL A 67 -14.26 0.41 -3.94
C VAL A 67 -14.39 1.22 -5.22
N ASN A 68 -13.76 2.40 -5.27
CA ASN A 68 -13.74 3.28 -6.44
C ASN A 68 -12.70 2.82 -7.48
N LEU A 69 -13.09 2.74 -8.75
CA LEU A 69 -12.17 2.34 -9.83
C LEU A 69 -11.05 3.36 -10.05
N GLY A 70 -11.34 4.66 -9.90
CA GLY A 70 -10.32 5.70 -9.98
C GLY A 70 -9.26 5.59 -8.88
N ASP A 71 -9.68 5.24 -7.65
CA ASP A 71 -8.76 5.00 -6.54
C ASP A 71 -7.93 3.73 -6.76
N CYS A 72 -8.52 2.67 -7.31
CA CYS A 72 -7.78 1.48 -7.73
C CYS A 72 -6.66 1.81 -8.72
N TYR A 73 -6.96 2.60 -9.76
CA TYR A 73 -5.97 3.03 -10.74
C TYR A 73 -4.84 3.84 -10.09
N ARG A 74 -5.19 4.86 -9.28
CA ARG A 74 -4.21 5.68 -8.56
C ARG A 74 -3.34 4.85 -7.62
N CYS A 75 -3.94 3.91 -6.90
CA CYS A 75 -3.25 2.99 -5.99
C CYS A 75 -2.19 2.18 -6.75
N GLY A 76 -2.56 1.50 -7.84
CA GLY A 76 -1.60 0.69 -8.59
C GLY A 76 -0.51 1.51 -9.29
N VAL A 77 -0.82 2.73 -9.77
CA VAL A 77 0.20 3.67 -10.27
C VAL A 77 1.19 4.05 -9.16
N LYS A 78 0.68 4.42 -7.98
CA LYS A 78 1.51 4.77 -6.81
C LYS A 78 2.38 3.58 -6.38
N LEU A 79 1.83 2.37 -6.29
CA LEU A 79 2.60 1.17 -5.94
C LEU A 79 3.72 0.89 -6.93
N ARG A 80 3.45 1.01 -8.23
CA ARG A 80 4.48 0.80 -9.26
C ARG A 80 5.62 1.81 -9.12
N GLN A 81 5.30 3.08 -8.86
CA GLN A 81 6.29 4.12 -8.63
C GLN A 81 7.11 3.82 -7.36
N MET A 82 6.45 3.43 -6.28
CA MET A 82 7.12 3.11 -5.01
C MET A 82 8.03 1.90 -5.14
N PHE A 83 7.59 0.82 -5.80
CA PHE A 83 8.47 -0.31 -6.08
C PHE A 83 9.69 0.11 -6.87
N SER A 84 9.55 0.97 -7.88
CA SER A 84 10.72 1.49 -8.62
C SER A 84 11.71 2.20 -7.70
N VAL A 85 11.22 3.07 -6.81
CA VAL A 85 12.06 3.86 -5.89
C VAL A 85 12.80 3.02 -4.87
N VAL A 86 12.15 2.00 -4.32
CA VAL A 86 12.74 1.19 -3.23
C VAL A 86 13.62 0.06 -3.74
N VAL A 87 13.34 -0.44 -4.95
CA VAL A 87 14.09 -1.56 -5.55
C VAL A 87 15.38 -1.09 -6.22
N GLU A 88 15.41 0.13 -6.77
CA GLU A 88 16.60 0.68 -7.44
C GLU A 88 17.85 0.72 -6.54
N PRO A 89 17.79 1.26 -5.29
CA PRO A 89 18.94 1.19 -4.37
C PRO A 89 19.42 -0.23 -4.04
N ILE A 90 18.52 -1.22 -4.02
CA ILE A 90 18.88 -2.63 -3.77
C ILE A 90 19.69 -3.19 -4.95
N PHE A 91 19.33 -2.83 -6.18
CA PHE A 91 20.13 -3.19 -7.35
C PHE A 91 21.48 -2.47 -7.39
N ASP A 92 21.57 -1.25 -6.87
CA ASP A 92 22.85 -0.53 -6.75
C ASP A 92 23.79 -1.22 -5.75
N ILE A 93 23.27 -1.72 -4.63
CA ILE A 93 24.03 -2.56 -3.68
C ILE A 93 24.61 -3.78 -4.39
N ARG A 94 23.78 -4.50 -5.16
CA ARG A 94 24.23 -5.65 -5.96
C ARG A 94 25.32 -5.26 -6.96
N ALA A 95 25.16 -4.14 -7.66
CA ALA A 95 26.15 -3.66 -8.62
C ALA A 95 27.50 -3.35 -7.95
N GLN A 96 27.47 -2.73 -6.77
CA GLN A 96 28.66 -2.44 -5.98
C GLN A 96 29.36 -3.71 -5.52
N ILE A 97 28.63 -4.71 -5.01
CA ILE A 97 29.20 -6.01 -4.60
C ILE A 97 29.83 -6.74 -5.78
N ASN A 98 29.15 -6.79 -6.92
CA ASN A 98 29.67 -7.44 -8.13
C ASN A 98 30.95 -6.77 -8.65
N ALA A 99 31.11 -5.46 -8.43
CA ALA A 99 32.30 -4.72 -8.85
C ALA A 99 33.50 -4.90 -7.88
N HIS A 100 33.25 -4.93 -6.56
CA HIS A 100 34.31 -4.87 -5.55
C HIS A 100 34.61 -6.20 -4.87
N CYS A 101 33.66 -7.13 -4.86
CA CYS A 101 33.77 -8.42 -4.17
C CYS A 101 33.37 -9.60 -5.08
N PRO A 102 33.94 -9.74 -6.30
CA PRO A 102 33.57 -10.85 -7.18
C PRO A 102 33.97 -12.20 -6.57
N HIS A 103 33.15 -13.24 -6.79
CA HIS A 103 33.40 -14.61 -6.31
C HIS A 103 33.53 -14.74 -4.79
N SER A 104 32.78 -13.92 -4.03
CA SER A 104 32.76 -13.91 -2.57
C SER A 104 31.41 -14.37 -2.04
N GLN A 105 31.35 -14.74 -0.75
CA GLN A 105 30.10 -15.15 -0.11
C GLN A 105 29.02 -14.05 -0.17
N ILE A 106 29.39 -12.79 0.08
CA ILE A 106 28.46 -11.65 -0.02
C ILE A 106 27.88 -11.50 -1.43
N GLN A 107 28.64 -11.86 -2.46
CA GLN A 107 28.16 -11.88 -3.84
C GLN A 107 27.19 -13.02 -4.11
N GLU A 108 27.43 -14.21 -3.56
CA GLU A 108 26.47 -15.32 -3.64
C GLU A 108 25.16 -14.98 -2.90
N ASP A 109 25.26 -14.41 -1.70
CA ASP A 109 24.12 -14.09 -0.85
C ASP A 109 23.26 -12.96 -1.43
N VAL A 110 23.88 -11.92 -2.01
CA VAL A 110 23.12 -10.87 -2.69
C VAL A 110 22.41 -11.40 -3.94
N GLU A 111 22.98 -12.36 -4.68
CA GLU A 111 22.30 -12.94 -5.85
C GLU A 111 21.11 -13.84 -5.44
N VAL A 112 21.17 -14.52 -4.29
CA VAL A 112 20.01 -15.23 -3.72
C VAL A 112 18.88 -14.24 -3.41
N PHE A 113 19.19 -13.15 -2.72
CA PHE A 113 18.21 -12.10 -2.42
C PHE A 113 17.63 -11.47 -3.69
N ILE A 114 18.48 -11.12 -4.67
CA ILE A 114 18.04 -10.51 -5.93
C ILE A 114 17.18 -11.46 -6.76
N THR A 115 17.44 -12.76 -6.71
CA THR A 115 16.60 -13.77 -7.36
C THR A 115 15.21 -13.76 -6.75
N ALA A 116 15.11 -13.81 -5.41
CA ALA A 116 13.82 -13.72 -4.72
C ALA A 116 13.10 -12.39 -5.06
N LEU A 117 13.82 -11.27 -5.03
CA LEU A 117 13.30 -9.93 -5.35
C LEU A 117 12.69 -9.88 -6.76
N ASN A 118 13.36 -10.48 -7.75
CA ASN A 118 12.85 -10.55 -9.11
C ASN A 118 11.57 -11.39 -9.21
N GLU A 119 11.56 -12.59 -8.62
CA GLU A 119 10.44 -13.52 -8.73
C GLU A 119 9.21 -13.07 -7.93
N GLY A 120 9.42 -12.38 -6.80
CA GLY A 120 8.38 -11.87 -5.93
C GLY A 120 7.93 -10.45 -6.29
N VAL A 121 8.83 -9.47 -6.16
CA VAL A 121 8.47 -8.04 -6.23
C VAL A 121 8.38 -7.53 -7.66
N ASN A 122 9.37 -7.80 -8.52
CA ASN A 122 9.34 -7.28 -9.89
C ASN A 122 8.21 -7.89 -10.71
N ASP A 123 7.98 -9.20 -10.56
CA ASP A 123 6.84 -9.89 -11.17
C ASP A 123 5.49 -9.36 -10.64
N LEU A 124 5.36 -9.08 -9.34
CA LEU A 124 4.16 -8.49 -8.77
C LEU A 124 3.93 -7.05 -9.26
N SER A 125 4.98 -6.24 -9.32
CA SER A 125 4.95 -4.88 -9.87
C SER A 125 4.48 -4.88 -11.33
N PHE A 126 4.96 -5.83 -12.13
CA PHE A 126 4.50 -6.02 -13.51
C PHE A 126 3.04 -6.46 -13.60
N PHE A 127 2.60 -7.37 -12.71
CA PHE A 127 1.20 -7.77 -12.62
C PHE A 127 0.29 -6.59 -12.30
N ILE A 128 0.63 -5.79 -11.28
CA ILE A 128 -0.10 -4.57 -10.90
C ILE A 128 -0.19 -3.61 -12.08
N TYR A 129 0.92 -3.36 -12.77
CA TYR A 129 0.96 -2.52 -13.97
C TYR A 129 -0.04 -2.99 -15.04
N ARG A 130 -0.06 -4.29 -15.35
CA ARG A 130 -0.99 -4.84 -16.34
C ARG A 130 -2.43 -4.70 -15.89
N ASN A 131 -2.71 -5.00 -14.62
CA ASN A 131 -4.05 -4.91 -14.05
C ASN A 131 -4.62 -3.47 -14.13
N VAL A 132 -3.82 -2.45 -13.79
CA VAL A 132 -4.25 -1.03 -13.91
C VAL A 132 -4.26 -0.52 -15.35
N TYR A 133 -3.37 -1.03 -16.21
CA TYR A 133 -3.40 -0.72 -17.64
C TYR A 133 -4.69 -1.25 -18.26
N ASP A 134 -5.07 -2.49 -17.96
CA ASP A 134 -6.31 -3.11 -18.44
C ASP A 134 -7.54 -2.37 -17.91
N LEU A 135 -7.52 -1.93 -16.66
CA LEU A 135 -8.57 -1.04 -16.11
C LEU A 135 -8.71 0.24 -16.94
N LEU A 136 -7.60 0.91 -17.26
CA LEU A 136 -7.65 2.14 -18.06
C LEU A 136 -8.07 1.86 -19.51
N GLN A 137 -7.62 0.76 -20.11
CA GLN A 137 -7.94 0.43 -21.49
C GLN A 137 -9.36 -0.08 -21.69
N ASN A 138 -9.89 -0.81 -20.73
CA ASN A 138 -11.18 -1.51 -20.84
C ASN A 138 -12.26 -0.93 -19.94
N GLY A 139 -11.93 -0.04 -18.99
CA GLY A 139 -12.87 0.52 -18.01
C GLY A 139 -13.24 -0.46 -16.89
N GLN A 140 -12.65 -1.65 -16.88
CA GLN A 140 -12.84 -2.70 -15.89
C GLN A 140 -11.60 -3.59 -15.82
N PHE A 141 -11.44 -4.31 -14.71
CA PHE A 141 -10.39 -5.32 -14.58
C PHE A 141 -10.70 -6.54 -15.45
N GLN A 142 -9.64 -7.21 -15.93
CA GLN A 142 -9.80 -8.47 -16.66
C GLN A 142 -10.26 -9.60 -15.72
N ASP A 143 -9.74 -9.61 -14.49
CA ASP A 143 -10.15 -10.50 -13.41
C ASP A 143 -10.41 -9.67 -12.15
N GLU A 144 -11.68 -9.56 -11.77
CA GLU A 144 -12.08 -8.80 -10.58
C GLU A 144 -11.73 -9.50 -9.26
N ALA A 145 -11.49 -10.81 -9.27
CA ALA A 145 -11.05 -11.53 -8.08
C ALA A 145 -9.61 -11.12 -7.69
N GLN A 146 -8.83 -10.63 -8.66
CA GLN A 146 -7.46 -10.16 -8.50
C GLN A 146 -7.34 -8.66 -8.75
N ALA A 147 -8.40 -7.90 -8.48
CA ALA A 147 -8.40 -6.45 -8.63
C ALA A 147 -7.42 -5.80 -7.65
N ILE A 148 -6.64 -4.82 -8.14
CA ILE A 148 -5.83 -3.95 -7.29
C ILE A 148 -6.76 -2.97 -6.57
N THR A 149 -7.00 -3.20 -5.27
CA THR A 149 -7.84 -2.33 -4.45
C THR A 149 -7.01 -1.28 -3.70
N PRO A 150 -7.62 -0.13 -3.32
CA PRO A 150 -6.90 0.92 -2.60
C PRO A 150 -6.37 0.43 -1.24
N VAL A 151 -5.09 0.68 -0.99
CA VAL A 151 -4.42 0.42 0.29
C VAL A 151 -3.75 1.71 0.78
N PRO A 152 -3.63 1.93 2.10
CA PRO A 152 -3.03 3.14 2.67
C PRO A 152 -1.50 3.07 2.56
N ILE A 153 -0.97 3.32 1.37
CA ILE A 153 0.47 3.24 1.13
C ILE A 153 1.15 4.47 1.75
N PRO A 154 2.20 4.30 2.59
CA PRO A 154 2.99 5.40 3.12
C PRO A 154 3.42 6.39 2.03
N GLU A 155 3.53 7.68 2.37
CA GLU A 155 4.18 8.64 1.47
C GLU A 155 5.69 8.52 1.65
N LEU A 156 6.41 8.29 0.55
CA LEU A 156 7.86 8.42 0.58
C LEU A 156 8.24 9.90 0.45
N PRO A 157 9.23 10.39 1.21
CA PRO A 157 9.70 11.77 1.12
C PRO A 157 10.37 12.10 -0.22
N THR A 158 10.50 11.13 -1.12
CA THR A 158 11.33 11.17 -2.32
C THR A 158 10.56 11.51 -3.61
N VAL A 159 9.50 12.31 -3.55
CA VAL A 159 8.97 12.92 -4.79
C VAL A 159 9.73 14.22 -5.03
N GLY A 160 10.54 14.27 -6.08
CA GLY A 160 11.27 15.46 -6.50
C GLY A 160 10.34 16.63 -6.84
N GLY A 161 10.86 17.85 -6.91
CA GLY A 161 10.07 19.05 -7.20
C GLY A 161 9.34 19.06 -8.55
N ASP A 162 9.67 18.12 -9.44
CA ASP A 162 9.04 17.88 -10.75
C ASP A 162 8.02 16.72 -10.72
N GLY A 163 7.76 16.12 -9.56
CA GLY A 163 6.89 14.96 -9.42
C GLY A 163 7.55 13.64 -9.79
N SER A 164 8.85 13.63 -10.11
CA SER A 164 9.58 12.39 -10.38
C SER A 164 9.91 11.65 -9.08
N PRO A 165 9.85 10.31 -9.07
CA PRO A 165 10.36 9.53 -7.95
C PRO A 165 11.90 9.67 -7.90
N GLN A 166 12.42 10.03 -6.73
CA GLN A 166 13.85 10.04 -6.42
C GLN A 166 14.18 8.74 -5.65
N PRO A 167 15.34 8.13 -5.89
CA PRO A 167 15.82 7.04 -5.04
C PRO A 167 15.96 7.51 -3.59
N ILE A 168 15.83 6.59 -2.64
CA ILE A 168 16.17 6.88 -1.23
C ILE A 168 17.69 7.01 -1.14
N GLU A 169 18.19 8.21 -0.82
CA GLU A 169 19.62 8.45 -0.61
C GLU A 169 20.06 7.83 0.73
N SER A 170 21.03 6.92 0.68
CA SER A 170 21.71 6.40 1.87
C SER A 170 23.17 6.83 1.83
N ASN A 171 23.66 7.38 2.96
CA ASN A 171 25.09 7.65 3.16
C ASN A 171 25.87 6.39 3.57
N GLU A 172 25.17 5.28 3.81
CA GLU A 172 25.76 4.00 4.20
C GLU A 172 25.91 3.06 2.99
N PRO A 173 27.02 2.31 2.87
CA PRO A 173 27.27 1.40 1.75
C PRO A 173 26.17 0.35 1.54
N PHE A 174 25.52 -0.07 2.63
CA PHE A 174 24.43 -1.05 2.65
C PHE A 174 23.24 -0.54 3.45
N GLY A 175 22.78 0.68 3.15
CA GLY A 175 21.61 1.27 3.80
C GLY A 175 20.41 0.30 3.78
N THR A 176 19.90 -0.03 4.97
CA THR A 176 18.80 -0.99 5.16
C THR A 176 17.43 -0.36 4.94
N GLU A 177 17.34 0.97 4.95
CA GLU A 177 16.09 1.73 4.88
C GLU A 177 15.23 1.40 3.64
N PRO A 178 15.77 1.33 2.40
CA PRO A 178 14.97 0.93 1.23
C PRO A 178 14.34 -0.45 1.39
N PHE A 179 15.06 -1.40 2.01
CA PHE A 179 14.54 -2.72 2.28
C PHE A 179 13.46 -2.71 3.37
N CYS A 180 13.66 -1.99 4.46
CA CYS A 180 12.63 -1.84 5.51
C CYS A 180 11.33 -1.27 4.96
N VAL A 181 11.41 -0.22 4.13
CA VAL A 181 10.25 0.36 3.45
C VAL A 181 9.59 -0.65 2.50
N LEU A 182 10.39 -1.42 1.76
CA LEU A 182 9.87 -2.48 0.89
C LEU A 182 9.09 -3.52 1.71
N VAL A 183 9.62 -3.97 2.84
CA VAL A 183 8.93 -4.92 3.74
C VAL A 183 7.59 -4.36 4.22
N GLU A 184 7.54 -3.11 4.69
CA GLU A 184 6.30 -2.47 5.13
C GLU A 184 5.23 -2.42 4.03
N ILE A 185 5.63 -2.11 2.79
CA ILE A 185 4.73 -2.12 1.64
C ILE A 185 4.23 -3.55 1.40
N LEU A 186 5.11 -4.54 1.37
CA LEU A 186 4.75 -5.92 1.07
C LEU A 186 3.80 -6.51 2.12
N ASP A 187 4.05 -6.27 3.41
CA ASP A 187 3.17 -6.69 4.50
C ASP A 187 1.79 -6.04 4.37
N LEU A 188 1.75 -4.73 4.07
CA LEU A 188 0.49 -4.03 3.82
C LEU A 188 -0.31 -4.65 2.67
N LEU A 189 0.36 -5.07 1.59
CA LEU A 189 -0.31 -5.71 0.47
C LEU A 189 -0.88 -7.07 0.87
N VAL A 190 -0.10 -7.91 1.57
CA VAL A 190 -0.56 -9.22 2.05
C VAL A 190 -1.78 -9.08 2.95
N ASP A 191 -1.79 -8.11 3.85
CA ASP A 191 -2.90 -7.87 4.78
C ASP A 191 -4.19 -7.41 4.07
N ASN A 192 -4.07 -6.71 2.95
CA ASN A 192 -5.21 -6.06 2.29
C ASN A 192 -5.70 -6.78 1.03
N TRP A 193 -4.89 -7.65 0.44
CA TRP A 193 -5.22 -8.37 -0.80
C TRP A 193 -5.24 -9.88 -0.59
N PRO A 194 -6.39 -10.45 -0.16
CA PRO A 194 -6.50 -11.89 0.13
C PRO A 194 -6.14 -12.79 -1.05
N TRP A 195 -6.30 -12.32 -2.29
CA TRP A 195 -5.95 -13.07 -3.50
C TRP A 195 -4.44 -13.29 -3.65
N LEU A 196 -3.58 -12.61 -2.87
CA LEU A 196 -2.14 -12.90 -2.85
C LEU A 196 -1.83 -14.30 -2.30
N SER A 197 -2.71 -14.86 -1.47
CA SER A 197 -2.62 -16.23 -0.97
C SER A 197 -2.99 -17.29 -2.02
N ASP A 198 -3.68 -16.89 -3.08
CA ASP A 198 -4.03 -17.81 -4.17
C ASP A 198 -2.80 -18.19 -5.00
N LEU A 199 -2.85 -19.38 -5.61
CA LEU A 199 -1.79 -19.82 -6.50
C LEU A 199 -1.71 -18.89 -7.71
N ARG A 200 -0.48 -18.42 -8.01
CA ARG A 200 -0.25 -17.58 -9.18
C ARG A 200 -0.59 -18.36 -10.46
N PRO A 201 -1.29 -17.75 -11.43
CA PRO A 201 -1.56 -18.38 -12.71
C PRO A 201 -0.28 -18.92 -13.38
N GLY A 202 -0.25 -20.22 -13.68
CA GLY A 202 0.89 -20.87 -14.32
C GLY A 202 2.07 -21.22 -13.40
N LYS A 203 2.00 -20.90 -12.09
CA LYS A 203 3.01 -21.32 -11.09
C LYS A 203 2.34 -22.13 -9.96
N LYS A 204 3.14 -22.91 -9.23
CA LYS A 204 2.68 -23.71 -8.07
C LYS A 204 2.93 -23.02 -6.72
N VAL A 205 3.14 -21.71 -6.73
CA VAL A 205 3.42 -20.88 -5.56
C VAL A 205 2.49 -19.67 -5.56
N SER A 206 2.08 -19.24 -4.38
CA SER A 206 1.30 -18.01 -4.19
C SER A 206 2.20 -16.78 -4.23
N TRP A 207 1.61 -15.60 -4.44
CA TRP A 207 2.34 -14.35 -4.34
C TRP A 207 2.83 -14.12 -2.91
N GLU A 208 1.99 -14.40 -1.93
CA GLU A 208 2.34 -14.33 -0.51
C GLU A 208 3.60 -15.13 -0.19
N LYS A 209 3.73 -16.35 -0.72
CA LYS A 209 4.93 -17.17 -0.50
C LYS A 209 6.18 -16.55 -1.11
N LEU A 210 6.08 -15.99 -2.31
CA LEU A 210 7.20 -15.31 -2.98
C LEU A 210 7.58 -14.02 -2.24
N ILE A 211 6.60 -13.28 -1.75
CA ILE A 211 6.82 -12.10 -0.88
C ILE A 211 7.58 -12.49 0.38
N GLN A 212 7.16 -13.54 1.07
CA GLN A 212 7.84 -14.04 2.27
C GLN A 212 9.29 -14.48 1.97
N GLU A 213 9.53 -15.08 0.81
CA GLU A 213 10.90 -15.44 0.38
C GLU A 213 11.79 -14.21 0.17
N VAL A 214 11.26 -13.12 -0.40
CA VAL A 214 11.95 -11.83 -0.51
C VAL A 214 12.29 -11.27 0.88
N ILE A 215 11.33 -11.28 1.80
CA ILE A 215 11.51 -10.77 3.16
C ILE A 215 12.60 -11.58 3.88
N ILE A 216 12.53 -12.91 3.85
CA ILE A 216 13.47 -13.79 4.54
C ILE A 216 14.89 -13.64 3.97
N THR A 217 15.04 -13.68 2.65
CA THR A 217 16.36 -13.59 2.01
C THR A 217 16.98 -12.20 2.16
N GLY A 218 16.18 -11.14 2.06
CA GLY A 218 16.64 -9.77 2.31
C GLY A 218 17.03 -9.55 3.77
N GLN A 219 16.21 -10.03 4.73
CA GLN A 219 16.54 -9.95 6.15
C GLN A 219 17.85 -10.68 6.47
N ALA A 220 18.06 -11.87 5.92
CA ALA A 220 19.31 -12.62 6.10
C ALA A 220 20.51 -11.81 5.57
N PHE A 221 20.40 -11.28 4.36
CA PHE A 221 21.44 -10.46 3.74
C PHE A 221 21.77 -9.20 4.56
N PHE A 222 20.77 -8.39 4.90
CA PHE A 222 20.98 -7.13 5.64
C PHE A 222 21.34 -7.33 7.11
N THR A 223 21.00 -8.48 7.71
CA THR A 223 21.49 -8.80 9.08
C THR A 223 22.98 -9.07 9.09
N GLU A 224 23.48 -9.78 8.08
CA GLU A 224 24.90 -10.14 7.97
C GLU A 224 25.76 -8.93 7.53
N TYR A 225 25.25 -8.13 6.58
CA TYR A 225 26.06 -7.11 5.87
C TYR A 225 25.58 -5.67 6.06
N GLY A 226 24.42 -5.44 6.68
CA GLY A 226 23.77 -4.12 6.77
C GLY A 226 24.11 -3.30 8.02
N LEU A 227 24.98 -3.79 8.91
CA LEU A 227 25.47 -3.00 10.05
C LEU A 227 26.79 -2.33 9.70
N PRO A 228 26.99 -1.04 10.05
CA PRO A 228 28.31 -0.44 9.99
C PRO A 228 29.24 -1.23 10.92
N GLU A 229 30.36 -1.72 10.38
CA GLU A 229 31.46 -2.21 11.19
C GLU A 229 31.76 -1.16 12.27
N ASN A 230 31.54 -1.51 13.53
CA ASN A 230 32.29 -0.89 14.61
C ASN A 230 33.76 -1.10 14.26
N SER A 231 34.44 -0.02 13.90
CA SER A 231 35.88 0.00 13.67
C SER A 231 36.58 -0.75 14.81
N PRO A 232 37.41 -1.78 14.55
CA PRO A 232 38.33 -2.25 15.55
C PRO A 232 39.35 -1.14 15.76
N GLU A 233 39.24 -0.53 16.94
CA GLU A 233 40.31 0.03 17.77
C GLU A 233 41.61 0.35 17.03
N THR A 234 41.92 1.65 16.97
CA THR A 234 43.29 2.15 16.93
C THR A 234 44.14 1.29 17.85
N SER A 235 45.01 0.45 17.28
CA SER A 235 46.11 -0.13 18.02
C SER A 235 46.98 1.02 18.48
N ASP A 236 46.85 1.37 19.77
CA ASP A 236 47.84 2.18 20.44
C ASP A 236 49.21 1.55 20.18
N HIS A 237 50.06 2.32 19.49
CA HIS A 237 51.48 2.07 19.49
C HIS A 237 51.95 2.21 20.94
N GLU A 238 52.07 1.08 21.65
CA GLU A 238 52.98 1.01 22.78
C GLU A 238 54.41 1.18 22.22
N ASP A 239 54.89 2.43 22.30
CA ASP A 239 56.30 2.77 22.31
C ASP A 239 56.95 2.04 23.49
N ASP A 240 57.42 0.82 23.27
CA ASP A 240 58.27 0.13 24.21
C ASP A 240 59.74 0.43 23.87
N ASN A 241 60.26 1.47 24.51
CA ASN A 241 61.66 1.89 24.42
C ASN A 241 62.28 1.72 25.82
N THR A 242 62.89 0.56 26.08
CA THR A 242 63.91 0.40 27.12
C THR A 242 64.99 -0.60 26.71
#